data_AF-A0A286U0K5-F1
#
_entry.id   AF-A0A286U0K5-F1
#
_cell.length_a   1.000
_cell.length_b   1.000
_cell.length_c   1.000
_cell.angle_alpha   90.00
_cell.angle_beta   90.00
_cell.angle_gamma   90.00
#
_symmetry.space_group_name_H-M   'P 1'
#
loop_
_entity.id
_entity.type
_entity.pdbx_description
1 polymer ?
#
loop_
_entity_poly.entity_id
_entity_poly.type
_entity_poly.pdbx_seq_one_letter_code
_entity_poly.pdbx_strand_id
1 'polypeptide(L)' 'MSWIPHNPHNPAITFLYKITEPVLEPVRRVIPAIGGIDISPIIVFIGLSFIKGIFT' A
#
# COMPACT_ATOMS: atom_id res chain seq x y z
N MET A 1 -8.14 8.36 -4.43
CA MET A 1 -8.42 8.80 -3.05
C MET A 1 -8.00 7.65 -2.14
N SER A 2 -6.99 7.86 -1.31
CA SER A 2 -6.41 6.82 -0.46
C SER A 2 -7.34 6.43 0.70
N TRP A 3 -7.09 5.24 1.27
CA TRP A 3 -7.68 4.73 2.52
C TRP A 3 -7.36 5.62 3.72
N ILE A 4 -6.21 6.29 3.64
CA ILE A 4 -5.74 7.28 4.62
C ILE A 4 -5.78 8.65 3.97
N PRO A 5 -6.44 9.66 4.58
CA PRO A 5 -6.41 11.03 4.11
C PRO A 5 -4.96 11.51 3.97
N HIS A 6 -4.56 11.87 2.75
CA HIS A 6 -3.24 12.45 2.53
C HIS A 6 -3.30 13.92 2.94
N ASN A 7 -2.96 14.19 4.21
CA ASN A 7 -2.69 15.55 4.64
C ASN A 7 -1.17 15.79 4.61
N PRO A 8 -0.64 16.51 3.59
CA PRO A 8 0.80 16.77 3.48
C PRO A 8 1.37 17.58 4.66
N HIS A 9 0.52 18.24 5.45
CA HIS A 9 0.92 18.97 6.66
C HIS A 9 1.16 18.05 7.87
N ASN A 10 0.87 16.76 7.77
CA ASN A 10 1.19 15.79 8.81
C ASN A 10 2.48 15.03 8.45
N PRO A 11 3.61 15.31 9.13
CA PRO A 11 4.90 14.69 8.80
C PRO A 11 4.90 13.17 8.97
N ALA A 12 4.09 12.63 9.89
CA ALA A 12 3.97 11.19 10.09
C ALA A 12 3.31 10.49 8.89
N ILE A 13 2.29 11.12 8.29
CA ILE A 13 1.61 10.59 7.10
C ILE A 13 2.56 10.59 5.90
N THR A 14 3.27 11.70 5.69
CA THR A 14 4.26 11.81 4.61
C THR A 14 5.40 10.80 4.78
N PHE A 15 5.87 10.57 6.01
CA PHE A 15 6.88 9.57 6.30
C PHE A 15 6.40 8.15 6.00
N LEU A 16 5.21 7.78 6.48
CA LEU A 16 4.62 6.47 6.23
C LEU A 16 4.47 6.22 4.72
N TYR A 17 3.96 7.22 3.98
CA TYR A 17 3.80 7.11 2.53
C TYR A 17 5.14 6.86 1.83
N LYS A 18 6.19 7.62 2.17
CA LYS A 18 7.52 7.44 1.58
C LYS A 18 8.11 6.04 1.81
N ILE A 19 7.80 5.41 2.93
CA ILE A 19 8.29 4.07 3.25
C ILE A 19 7.47 2.99 2.53
N THR A 20 6.16 3.17 2.45
CA THR A 20 5.28 2.15 1.85
C THR A 20 5.24 2.24 0.33
N GLU A 21 5.51 3.40 -0.25
CA GLU A 21 5.40 3.64 -1.70
C GLU A 21 6.24 2.68 -2.56
N PRO A 22 7.52 2.37 -2.26
CA PRO A 22 8.30 1.44 -3.06
C PRO A 22 7.71 0.03 -3.16
N VAL A 23 6.89 -0.38 -2.17
CA VAL A 23 6.24 -1.69 -2.13
C VAL A 23 4.84 -1.62 -2.76
N LEU A 24 4.12 -0.52 -2.52
CA LEU A 24 2.75 -0.35 -3.01
C LEU A 24 2.70 0.04 -4.50
N GLU A 25 3.67 0.80 -4.99
CA GLU A 25 3.69 1.35 -6.36
C GLU A 25 3.74 0.27 -7.44
N PRO A 26 4.57 -0.79 -7.34
CA PRO A 26 4.51 -1.91 -8.28
C PRO A 26 3.15 -2.61 -8.30
N VAL A 27 2.50 -2.75 -7.14
CA VAL A 27 1.18 -3.38 -7.03
C VAL A 27 0.11 -2.51 -7.69
N ARG A 28 0.14 -1.19 -7.47
CA ARG A 28 -0.78 -0.25 -8.13
C ARG A 28 -0.64 -0.19 -9.65
N ARG A 29 0.57 -0.43 -10.17
CA ARG A 29 0.82 -0.51 -11.62
C ARG A 29 0.12 -1.72 -12.25
N VAL A 30 -0.01 -2.82 -11.52
CA VAL A 30 -0.68 -4.04 -12.00
C VAL A 30 -2.18 -3.98 -11.75
N ILE A 31 -2.58 -3.54 -10.55
CA ILE A 31 -3.97 -3.46 -10.14
C ILE A 31 -4.29 -2.00 -9.77
N PRO A 32 -4.87 -1.22 -10.71
CA PRO A 32 -5.20 0.17 -10.44
C PRO A 32 -6.29 0.29 -9.37
N ALA A 33 -6.42 1.49 -8.80
CA ALA A 33 -7.44 1.78 -7.80
C ALA A 33 -8.85 1.48 -8.33
N ILE A 34 -9.63 0.70 -7.57
CA ILE A 34 -11.01 0.33 -7.93
C ILE A 34 -11.96 1.31 -7.24
N GLY A 35 -12.83 1.98 -8.00
CA GLY A 35 -13.78 2.95 -7.44
C GLY A 35 -13.11 4.12 -6.73
N GLY A 36 -11.87 4.46 -7.12
CA GLY A 36 -11.09 5.52 -6.50
C GLY A 36 -10.40 5.14 -5.18
N ILE A 37 -10.52 3.89 -4.74
CA ILE A 37 -9.97 3.33 -3.50
C ILE A 37 -8.70 2.51 -3.82
N ASP A 38 -7.62 2.78 -3.08
CA ASP A 38 -6.32 2.10 -3.28
C ASP A 38 -6.28 0.72 -2.62
N ILE A 39 -6.52 -0.36 -3.36
CA ILE A 39 -6.52 -1.72 -2.83
C ILE A 39 -5.11 -2.33 -2.67
N SER A 40 -4.05 -1.61 -3.06
CA SER A 40 -2.69 -2.14 -3.03
C SER A 40 -2.20 -2.58 -1.63
N PRO A 41 -2.59 -1.94 -0.50
CA PRO A 41 -2.14 -2.39 0.83
C PRO A 41 -2.66 -3.79 1.18
N ILE A 42 -3.91 -4.11 0.84
CA ILE A 42 -4.48 -5.44 1.09
C ILE A 42 -3.70 -6.50 0.30
N ILE A 43 -3.45 -6.23 -0.98
CA ILE A 43 -2.74 -7.16 -1.87
C ILE A 43 -1.33 -7.42 -1.35
N VAL A 44 -0.63 -6.36 -0.89
CA VAL A 44 0.69 -6.50 -0.26
C VAL A 44 0.61 -7.37 1.00
N PHE A 45 -0.35 -7.12 1.90
CA PHE A 45 -0.51 -7.93 3.11
C PHE A 45 -0.76 -9.41 2.79
N ILE A 46 -1.66 -9.69 1.85
CA ILE A 46 -1.93 -11.06 1.40
C ILE A 46 -0.65 -11.71 0.86
N GLY A 47 0.07 -11.02 -0.03
CA GLY A 47 1.34 -11.52 -0.59
C GLY A 47 2.38 -11.82 0.49
N LEU A 48 2.55 -10.92 1.46
CA LEU A 48 3.46 -11.11 2.59
C LEU A 48 3.05 -12.29 3.48
N SER A 49 1.75 -12.48 3.73
CA SER A 49 1.22 -13.63 4.48
C SER A 49 1.50 -14.95 3.76
N PHE A 50 1.31 -15.00 2.44
CA PHE A 50 1.63 -16.19 1.63
C PHE A 50 3.12 -16.51 1.67
N ILE A 51 3.97 -15.50 1.45
CA ILE A 51 5.43 -15.63 1.55
C ILE A 51 5.80 -16.19 2.92
N LYS A 52 5.34 -15.58 4.00
CA LYS A 52 5.61 -16.05 5.37
C LYS A 52 5.17 -17.51 5.60
N GLY A 53 4.00 -17.88 5.09
CA GLY A 53 3.47 -19.24 5.21
C GLY A 53 4.26 -20.29 4.42
N ILE A 54 4.95 -19.92 3.34
CA ILE A 54 5.85 -20.82 2.59
C ILE A 54 7.17 -21.07 3.34
N PHE A 55 7.64 -20.08 4.10
CA PHE A 55 8.90 -20.15 4.83
C PHE A 55 8.77 -20.63 6.29
N THR A 56 7.57 -21.02 6.73
CA THR A 56 7.30 -21.59 8.06
C THR A 56 6.95 -23.07 7.91
#